data_AF-A0A356R975-F1
#
_entry.id   AF-A0A356R975-F1
#
_cell.length_a   1.000
_cell.length_b   1.000
_cell.length_c   1.000
_cell.angle_alpha   90.00
_cell.angle_beta   90.00
_cell.angle_gamma   90.00
#
_symmetry.space_group_name_H-M   'P 1'
#
loop_
_entity.id
_entity.type
_entity.pdbx_description
1 polymer ?
#
loop_
_entity_poly.entity_id
_entity_poly.type
_entity_poly.pdbx_seq_one_letter_code
_entity_poly.pdbx_strand_id
1 'polypeptide(L)'
;MIQALLQSFAPSFHHFKPLEFTRRWLIVATLASFNLQCSWTPEVETILYEGPECVISLKTSHTLNKPPMHPTFLSESLLREVLTGIGIDQEKGVLQQLLLSTHSPVRAFSPSQVDFLAPYVSLAFSQATPEEMILFKCPPIDTQSFLVQGTLAVFSPTTLLLTLNDLKGHPTTRSSKMQHSSQKLQTRTSLTFSQQKTTIRVIDTQAFMSVPSSSPWIAIDFQPLESLNTNKTDIQLNQHDPHTISDKKIETPMAIDSLKAEL
;
A
#
# COMPACT_ATOMS: atom_id res chain seq x y z
N MET A 1 64.58 8.53 25.10
CA MET A 1 64.86 8.50 23.65
C MET A 1 63.49 8.39 22.98
N ILE A 2 62.79 9.43 22.56
CA ILE A 2 63.21 10.70 21.95
C ILE A 2 62.28 11.80 22.50
N GLN A 3 62.90 12.75 23.19
CA GLN A 3 62.32 13.97 23.71
C GLN A 3 63.03 15.08 22.95
N ALA A 4 62.56 15.41 21.75
CA ALA A 4 63.08 16.52 20.94
C ALA A 4 62.23 16.65 19.66
N LEU A 5 61.35 17.65 19.60
CA LEU A 5 61.05 18.46 18.40
C LEU A 5 59.92 19.45 18.74
N LEU A 6 60.25 20.38 19.64
CA LEU A 6 59.62 21.69 19.70
C LEU A 6 60.47 22.62 18.82
N GLN A 7 60.03 22.83 17.58
CA GLN A 7 60.47 23.93 16.73
C GLN A 7 59.19 24.65 16.29
N SER A 8 58.79 25.71 17.01
CA SER A 8 59.17 27.09 16.69
C SER A 8 58.84 27.47 15.24
N PHE A 9 57.55 27.58 14.93
CA PHE A 9 57.08 28.40 13.81
C PHE A 9 56.36 29.62 14.38
N ALA A 10 57.10 30.71 14.53
CA ALA A 10 56.53 32.04 14.72
C ALA A 10 56.33 32.66 13.33
N PRO A 11 55.09 32.87 12.85
CA PRO A 11 54.87 33.64 11.64
C PRO A 11 55.13 35.12 11.92
N SER A 12 56.04 35.70 11.15
CA SER A 12 56.33 37.13 11.13
C SER A 12 55.10 37.89 10.62
N PHE A 13 54.43 38.61 11.51
CA PHE A 13 53.28 39.44 11.18
C PHE A 13 53.75 40.71 10.44
N HIS A 14 53.73 40.63 9.11
CA HIS A 14 53.83 41.83 8.28
C HIS A 14 52.56 42.66 8.38
N HIS A 15 52.78 43.96 8.58
CA HIS A 15 51.86 45.08 8.70
C HIS A 15 50.65 45.00 7.73
N PHE A 16 49.54 44.43 8.20
CA PHE A 16 48.28 44.36 7.47
C PHE A 16 47.52 45.69 7.59
N LYS A 17 47.20 46.32 6.46
CA LYS A 17 46.40 47.56 6.41
C LYS A 17 44.93 47.24 6.75
N PRO A 18 44.32 47.89 7.76
CA PRO A 18 43.07 47.39 8.36
C PRO A 18 41.75 47.80 7.68
N LEU A 19 41.75 48.41 6.47
CA LEU A 19 40.55 49.11 6.01
C LEU A 19 39.72 48.46 4.87
N GLU A 20 40.23 47.43 4.19
CA GLU A 20 39.51 46.80 3.06
C GLU A 20 39.04 45.35 3.35
N PHE A 21 39.38 44.80 4.52
CA PHE A 21 39.10 43.40 4.85
C PHE A 21 37.65 43.17 5.35
N THR A 22 36.98 44.20 5.86
CA THR A 22 35.66 44.07 6.51
C THR A 22 34.51 43.92 5.50
N ARG A 23 34.67 44.40 4.26
CA ARG A 23 33.58 44.39 3.27
C ARG A 23 33.44 43.07 2.52
N ARG A 24 34.53 42.30 2.38
CA ARG A 24 34.52 40.98 1.72
C ARG A 24 34.00 39.85 2.62
N TRP A 25 34.24 39.92 3.93
CA TRP A 25 33.72 38.92 4.87
C TRP A 25 32.23 39.03 5.13
N LEU A 26 31.66 40.24 4.98
CA LEU A 26 30.22 40.47 5.14
C LEU A 26 29.41 39.77 4.04
N ILE A 27 29.93 39.71 2.80
CA ILE A 27 29.30 38.99 1.68
C ILE A 27 29.35 37.46 1.88
N VAL A 28 30.48 36.94 2.39
CA VAL A 28 30.64 35.50 2.70
C VAL A 28 29.74 35.09 3.87
N ALA A 29 29.58 35.92 4.89
CA ALA A 29 28.70 35.65 6.02
C ALA A 29 27.21 35.63 5.61
N THR A 30 26.77 36.51 4.71
CA THR A 30 25.37 36.49 4.21
C THR A 30 25.05 35.29 3.31
N LEU A 31 26.03 34.72 2.60
CA LEU A 31 25.79 33.52 1.77
C LEU A 31 25.67 32.23 2.60
N ALA A 32 26.18 32.21 3.83
CA ALA A 32 26.17 31.02 4.69
C ALA A 32 24.82 30.79 5.40
N SER A 33 23.96 31.81 5.50
CA SER A 33 22.70 31.73 6.27
C SER A 33 21.50 31.15 5.51
N PHE A 34 21.62 30.89 4.20
CA PHE A 34 20.49 30.42 3.37
C PHE A 34 20.35 28.90 3.24
N ASN A 35 21.14 28.11 3.99
CA ASN A 35 21.05 26.64 3.96
C ASN A 35 20.50 26.05 5.27
N LEU A 36 19.61 26.76 5.96
CA LEU A 36 18.68 26.13 6.90
C LEU A 36 17.51 25.57 6.10
N GLN A 37 17.79 24.54 5.30
CA GLN A 37 16.73 23.74 4.69
C GLN A 37 16.00 23.04 5.83
N CYS A 38 14.74 23.44 6.05
CA CYS A 38 13.80 22.72 6.91
C CYS A 38 13.56 21.33 6.30
N SER A 39 14.44 20.38 6.56
CA SER A 39 14.38 19.02 6.01
C SER A 39 13.54 18.06 6.87
N TRP A 40 12.76 18.60 7.82
CA TRP A 40 11.94 17.79 8.70
C TRP A 40 10.46 18.01 8.38
N THR A 41 9.98 17.31 7.35
CA THR A 41 8.53 17.14 7.13
C THR A 41 8.01 16.26 8.27
N PRO A 42 7.07 16.72 9.10
CA PRO A 42 6.50 15.89 10.15
C PRO A 42 5.74 14.70 9.54
N GLU A 43 5.77 13.56 10.22
CA GLU A 43 4.96 12.40 9.85
C GLU A 43 3.48 12.73 10.15
N VAL A 44 2.69 12.89 9.09
CA VAL A 44 1.25 13.20 9.17
C VAL A 44 0.46 11.98 8.68
N GLU A 45 -0.53 11.57 9.47
CA GLU A 45 -1.55 10.58 9.11
C GLU A 45 -2.90 11.29 9.03
N THR A 46 -3.53 11.29 7.85
CA THR A 46 -4.82 11.92 7.60
C THR A 46 -5.85 10.85 7.26
N ILE A 47 -6.88 10.69 8.09
CA ILE A 47 -7.97 9.75 7.84
C ILE A 47 -8.82 10.27 6.67
N LEU A 48 -8.99 9.44 5.63
CA LEU A 48 -9.87 9.73 4.51
C LEU A 48 -11.24 9.07 4.70
N TYR A 49 -11.24 7.81 5.14
CA TYR A 49 -12.45 7.01 5.32
C TYR A 49 -12.34 6.17 6.58
N GLU A 50 -13.45 6.10 7.31
CA GLU A 50 -13.58 5.27 8.51
C GLU A 50 -14.91 4.52 8.43
N GLY A 51 -14.83 3.19 8.40
CA GLY A 51 -15.97 2.30 8.37
C GLY A 51 -15.81 1.12 9.31
N PRO A 52 -16.87 0.34 9.54
CA PRO A 52 -16.80 -0.86 10.38
C PRO A 52 -15.89 -1.94 9.80
N GLU A 53 -15.69 -1.97 8.47
CA GLU A 53 -14.86 -2.96 7.79
C GLU A 53 -13.38 -2.61 7.80
N CYS A 54 -13.03 -1.33 7.56
CA CYS A 54 -11.66 -0.84 7.52
C CYS A 54 -11.61 0.69 7.75
N VAL A 55 -10.41 1.17 8.09
CA VAL A 55 -10.02 2.58 8.08
C VAL A 55 -8.99 2.79 6.98
N ILE A 56 -9.12 3.87 6.22
CA ILE A 56 -8.18 4.28 5.16
C ILE A 56 -7.69 5.69 5.46
N SER A 57 -6.38 5.87 5.38
CA SER A 57 -5.69 7.12 5.66
C SER A 57 -4.56 7.35 4.67
N LEU A 58 -4.18 8.60 4.48
CA LEU A 58 -2.93 8.98 3.82
C LEU A 58 -1.87 9.19 4.89
N LYS A 59 -0.68 8.68 4.63
CA LYS A 59 0.45 8.77 5.55
C LYS A 59 1.71 9.19 4.81
N THR A 60 2.30 10.30 5.21
CA THR A 60 3.64 10.70 4.73
C THR A 60 4.69 9.71 5.20
N SER A 61 5.64 9.32 4.36
CA SER A 61 6.67 8.36 4.76
C SER A 61 8.09 8.73 4.33
N HIS A 62 9.00 8.64 5.30
CA HIS A 62 10.44 8.78 5.07
C HIS A 62 11.12 7.48 4.65
N THR A 63 10.38 6.36 4.59
CA THR A 63 10.94 5.07 4.14
C THR A 63 11.02 4.96 2.61
N LEU A 64 10.48 5.94 1.91
CA LEU A 64 10.46 6.02 0.45
C LEU A 64 11.84 6.41 -0.07
N ASN A 65 12.45 5.53 -0.87
CA ASN A 65 13.70 5.82 -1.58
C ASN A 65 13.42 6.56 -2.89
N LYS A 66 12.21 6.40 -3.44
CA LYS A 66 11.68 7.13 -4.59
C LYS A 66 10.27 7.61 -4.28
N PRO A 67 9.85 8.76 -4.81
CA PRO A 67 8.47 9.19 -4.71
C PRO A 67 7.55 8.23 -5.48
N PRO A 68 6.44 7.75 -4.88
CA PRO A 68 5.38 7.07 -5.59
C PRO A 68 4.82 7.89 -6.76
N MET A 69 4.35 7.19 -7.79
CA MET A 69 3.67 7.77 -8.95
C MET A 69 2.22 7.28 -8.93
N HIS A 70 1.42 7.84 -8.02
CA HIS A 70 0.03 7.42 -7.87
C HIS A 70 -0.80 7.79 -9.10
N PRO A 71 -1.60 6.86 -9.65
CA PRO A 71 -2.47 7.17 -10.78
C PRO A 71 -3.64 8.04 -10.32
N THR A 72 -4.06 8.97 -11.18
CA THR A 72 -5.28 9.77 -10.94
C THR A 72 -6.53 8.89 -10.91
N PHE A 73 -6.51 7.79 -11.65
CA PHE A 73 -7.60 6.82 -11.72
C PHE A 73 -7.04 5.40 -11.78
N LEU A 74 -7.49 4.56 -10.84
CA LEU A 74 -7.22 3.13 -10.83
C LEU A 74 -8.56 2.41 -10.70
N SER A 75 -8.89 1.53 -11.64
CA SER A 75 -10.21 0.90 -11.68
C SER A 75 -10.52 0.11 -10.40
N GLU A 76 -11.72 0.28 -9.84
CA GLU A 76 -12.18 -0.47 -8.67
C GLU A 76 -12.26 -1.98 -8.95
N SER A 77 -12.60 -2.38 -10.17
CA SER A 77 -12.66 -3.79 -10.54
C SER A 77 -11.28 -4.43 -10.58
N LEU A 78 -10.27 -3.68 -11.03
CA LEU A 78 -8.87 -4.09 -10.96
C LEU A 78 -8.41 -4.21 -9.51
N LEU A 79 -8.69 -3.21 -8.67
CA LEU A 79 -8.35 -3.27 -7.25
C LEU A 79 -9.02 -4.45 -6.55
N ARG A 80 -10.29 -4.74 -6.85
CA ARG A 80 -11.00 -5.92 -6.32
C ARG A 80 -10.30 -7.22 -6.73
N GLU A 81 -9.88 -7.35 -7.98
CA GLU A 81 -9.14 -8.51 -8.46
C GLU A 81 -7.79 -8.65 -7.75
N VAL A 82 -7.03 -7.56 -7.65
CA VAL A 82 -5.74 -7.53 -6.96
C VAL A 82 -5.91 -7.91 -5.49
N LEU A 83 -6.77 -7.24 -4.74
CA LEU A 83 -6.97 -7.50 -3.31
C LEU A 83 -7.49 -8.93 -3.04
N THR A 84 -8.38 -9.44 -3.89
CA THR A 84 -8.87 -10.84 -3.79
C THR A 84 -7.77 -11.86 -4.04
N GLY A 85 -6.82 -11.54 -4.92
CA GLY A 85 -5.70 -12.40 -5.27
C GLY A 85 -4.59 -12.44 -4.23
N ILE A 86 -4.59 -11.57 -3.22
CA ILE A 86 -3.56 -11.54 -2.18
C ILE A 86 -3.81 -12.63 -1.13
N GLY A 87 -2.85 -13.53 -1.02
CA GLY A 87 -2.79 -14.57 -0.01
C GLY A 87 -1.64 -14.37 0.95
N ILE A 88 -1.83 -14.80 2.19
CA ILE A 88 -0.80 -14.92 3.21
C ILE A 88 -0.39 -16.39 3.29
N ASP A 89 0.89 -16.63 3.05
CA ASP A 89 1.51 -17.92 3.23
C ASP A 89 2.35 -17.88 4.51
N GLN A 90 2.24 -18.94 5.32
CA GLN A 90 3.03 -19.11 6.52
C GLN A 90 3.91 -20.32 6.31
N GLU A 91 5.17 -20.09 6.00
CA GLU A 91 6.15 -21.17 5.87
C GLU A 91 6.28 -21.87 7.23
N LYS A 92 5.73 -23.07 7.30
CA LYS A 92 5.94 -24.00 8.40
C LYS A 92 7.28 -24.70 8.19
N GLY A 93 7.96 -25.09 9.27
CA GLY A 93 9.23 -25.79 9.14
C GLY A 93 9.10 -27.06 8.30
N VAL A 94 10.15 -27.46 7.59
CA VAL A 94 10.17 -28.60 6.64
C VAL A 94 9.50 -29.86 7.20
N LEU A 95 9.70 -30.15 8.49
CA LEU A 95 9.10 -31.31 9.16
C LEU A 95 7.57 -31.21 9.32
N GLN A 96 7.03 -30.02 9.51
CA GLN A 96 5.59 -29.79 9.62
C GLN A 96 4.90 -29.87 8.25
N GLN A 97 5.60 -29.46 7.18
CA GLN A 97 5.11 -29.52 5.81
C GLN A 97 4.96 -30.96 5.31
N LEU A 98 5.86 -31.87 5.74
CA LEU A 98 5.76 -33.30 5.43
C LEU A 98 4.57 -33.99 6.10
N LEU A 99 4.15 -33.51 7.27
CA LEU A 99 3.00 -34.07 8.01
C LEU A 99 1.65 -33.50 7.55
N LEU A 100 1.64 -32.26 7.07
CA LEU A 100 0.45 -31.55 6.62
C LEU A 100 0.48 -31.44 5.09
N SER A 101 0.08 -32.51 4.42
CA SER A 101 0.18 -32.73 2.96
C SER A 101 -0.58 -31.73 2.06
N THR A 102 -1.05 -30.59 2.59
CA THR A 102 -1.74 -29.56 1.82
C THR A 102 -1.60 -28.22 2.54
N HIS A 103 -0.65 -27.39 2.10
CA HIS A 103 -0.53 -26.00 2.53
C HIS A 103 -1.09 -25.10 1.43
N SER A 104 -2.23 -24.46 1.68
CA SER A 104 -2.81 -23.45 0.79
C SER A 104 -2.70 -22.07 1.44
N PRO A 105 -2.24 -21.03 0.73
CA PRO A 105 -2.26 -19.67 1.23
C PRO A 105 -3.67 -19.25 1.68
N VAL A 106 -3.76 -18.53 2.81
CA VAL A 106 -5.02 -17.99 3.33
C VAL A 106 -5.23 -16.61 2.73
N ARG A 107 -6.44 -16.29 2.24
CA ARG A 107 -6.71 -14.93 1.71
C ARG A 107 -6.42 -13.86 2.76
N ALA A 108 -5.74 -12.80 2.35
CA ALA A 108 -5.40 -11.69 3.23
C ALA A 108 -6.62 -10.86 3.61
N PHE A 109 -7.58 -10.72 2.70
CA PHE A 109 -8.78 -9.91 2.86
C PHE A 109 -10.05 -10.76 2.69
N SER A 110 -11.06 -10.47 3.51
CA SER A 110 -12.40 -11.01 3.32
C SER A 110 -13.14 -10.32 2.16
N PRO A 111 -14.24 -10.90 1.64
CA PRO A 111 -15.04 -10.26 0.60
C PRO A 111 -15.55 -8.88 0.99
N SER A 112 -16.07 -8.70 2.21
CA SER A 112 -16.58 -7.39 2.68
C SER A 112 -15.48 -6.34 2.79
N GLN A 113 -14.28 -6.73 3.27
CA GLN A 113 -13.13 -5.83 3.28
C GLN A 113 -12.69 -5.45 1.87
N VAL A 114 -12.72 -6.39 0.91
CA VAL A 114 -12.38 -6.09 -0.49
C VAL A 114 -13.39 -5.11 -1.09
N ASP A 115 -14.68 -5.32 -0.87
CA ASP A 115 -15.73 -4.44 -1.38
C ASP A 115 -15.71 -3.05 -0.75
N PHE A 116 -15.27 -2.93 0.50
CA PHE A 116 -14.99 -1.65 1.14
C PHE A 116 -13.71 -1.01 0.57
N LEU A 117 -12.59 -1.73 0.57
CA LEU A 117 -11.27 -1.19 0.21
C LEU A 117 -11.21 -0.75 -1.25
N ALA A 118 -11.74 -1.52 -2.20
CA ALA A 118 -11.56 -1.25 -3.63
C ALA A 118 -11.98 0.18 -4.06
N PRO A 119 -13.22 0.67 -3.79
CA PRO A 119 -13.63 2.02 -4.16
C PRO A 119 -12.84 3.11 -3.41
N TYR A 120 -12.64 2.94 -2.10
CA TYR A 120 -11.98 3.98 -1.30
C TYR A 120 -10.47 4.06 -1.50
N VAL A 121 -9.81 2.95 -1.84
CA VAL A 121 -8.40 2.93 -2.24
C VAL A 121 -8.23 3.59 -3.60
N SER A 122 -9.12 3.34 -4.56
CA SER A 122 -9.12 4.04 -5.86
C SER A 122 -9.18 5.56 -5.66
N LEU A 123 -10.12 6.01 -4.82
CA LEU A 123 -10.29 7.42 -4.50
C LEU A 123 -9.09 7.98 -3.71
N ALA A 124 -8.53 7.20 -2.78
CA ALA A 124 -7.32 7.60 -2.05
C ALA A 124 -6.11 7.77 -2.97
N PHE A 125 -5.94 6.93 -4.00
CA PHE A 125 -4.88 7.11 -5.00
C PHE A 125 -5.00 8.43 -5.76
N SER A 126 -6.23 8.86 -6.07
CA SER A 126 -6.47 10.15 -6.74
C SER A 126 -6.13 11.37 -5.88
N GLN A 127 -6.05 11.20 -4.56
CA GLN A 127 -5.74 12.26 -3.58
C GLN A 127 -4.32 12.20 -3.06
N ALA A 128 -3.66 11.04 -3.14
CA ALA A 128 -2.35 10.81 -2.57
C ALA A 128 -1.27 11.62 -3.30
N THR A 129 -0.44 12.32 -2.54
CA THR A 129 0.72 13.03 -3.06
C THR A 129 1.93 12.10 -3.24
N PRO A 130 2.98 12.51 -3.97
CA PRO A 130 4.22 11.73 -4.14
C PRO A 130 5.05 11.53 -2.86
N GLU A 131 4.64 12.05 -1.71
CA GLU A 131 5.27 11.83 -0.40
C GLU A 131 4.45 10.90 0.50
N GLU A 132 3.24 10.55 0.07
CA GLU A 132 2.27 9.80 0.85
C GLU A 132 2.10 8.37 0.36
N MET A 133 1.73 7.50 1.28
CA MET A 133 1.24 6.15 1.02
C MET A 133 -0.17 6.02 1.58
N ILE A 134 -0.95 5.13 0.98
CA ILE A 134 -2.27 4.79 1.50
C ILE A 134 -2.06 3.77 2.61
N LEU A 135 -2.49 4.08 3.83
CA LEU A 135 -2.49 3.18 4.97
C LEU A 135 -3.91 2.64 5.18
N PHE A 136 -4.04 1.33 5.25
CA PHE A 136 -5.30 0.66 5.58
C PHE A 136 -5.17 -0.13 6.89
N LYS A 137 -6.25 -0.17 7.65
CA LYS A 137 -6.39 -0.93 8.90
C LYS A 137 -7.76 -1.61 8.90
N CYS A 138 -7.80 -2.92 8.77
CA CYS A 138 -9.04 -3.69 8.74
C CYS A 138 -9.10 -4.61 9.97
N PRO A 139 -10.08 -4.42 10.89
CA PRO A 139 -10.26 -5.28 12.04
C PRO A 139 -10.46 -6.76 11.67
N PRO A 140 -10.16 -7.68 12.61
CA PRO A 140 -10.61 -9.07 12.52
C PRO A 140 -12.14 -9.11 12.41
N ILE A 141 -12.66 -9.94 11.51
CA ILE A 141 -14.10 -10.16 11.31
C ILE A 141 -14.63 -11.25 12.22
N ASP A 142 -13.80 -12.25 12.48
CA ASP A 142 -14.10 -13.35 13.39
C ASP A 142 -12.89 -13.68 14.28
N THR A 143 -13.10 -14.59 15.22
CA THR A 143 -12.06 -15.02 16.18
C THR A 143 -10.88 -15.75 15.53
N GLN A 144 -11.01 -16.21 14.28
CA GLN A 144 -9.97 -16.94 13.54
C GLN A 144 -9.20 -16.02 12.58
N SER A 145 -9.76 -14.87 12.25
CA SER A 145 -9.16 -13.81 11.45
C SER A 145 -8.20 -12.95 12.28
N PHE A 146 -7.27 -12.30 11.60
CA PHE A 146 -6.28 -11.42 12.20
C PHE A 146 -6.52 -9.99 11.75
N LEU A 147 -5.95 -9.03 12.49
CA LEU A 147 -5.93 -7.64 12.09
C LEU A 147 -5.10 -7.53 10.81
N VAL A 148 -5.67 -6.96 9.75
CA VAL A 148 -4.98 -6.76 8.48
C VAL A 148 -4.68 -5.27 8.35
N GLN A 149 -3.42 -4.90 8.61
CA GLN A 149 -2.95 -3.53 8.47
C GLN A 149 -1.79 -3.51 7.49
N GLY A 150 -1.70 -2.46 6.69
CA GLY A 150 -0.68 -2.38 5.67
C GLY A 150 -0.67 -1.07 4.91
N THR A 151 0.28 -0.94 4.00
CA THR A 151 0.37 0.23 3.11
C THR A 151 0.30 -0.17 1.65
N LEU A 152 -0.22 0.75 0.85
CA LEU A 152 -0.28 0.68 -0.60
C LEU A 152 0.40 1.91 -1.20
N ALA A 153 1.19 1.68 -2.24
CA ALA A 153 1.75 2.73 -3.07
C ALA A 153 1.92 2.22 -4.51
N VAL A 154 1.79 3.11 -5.49
CA VAL A 154 2.09 2.77 -6.89
C VAL A 154 3.42 3.39 -7.29
N PHE A 155 4.28 2.58 -7.89
CA PHE A 155 5.54 3.00 -8.49
C PHE A 155 5.52 2.73 -10.00
N SER A 156 6.26 3.56 -10.73
CA SER A 156 6.53 3.51 -12.18
C SER A 156 6.09 2.24 -12.92
N PRO A 157 5.29 2.39 -13.99
CA PRO A 157 4.00 3.09 -14.05
C PRO A 157 2.83 2.24 -13.52
N THR A 158 3.05 0.93 -13.35
CA THR A 158 2.01 -0.08 -13.08
C THR A 158 2.39 -1.00 -11.93
N THR A 159 3.37 -0.62 -11.11
CA THR A 159 3.82 -1.44 -9.97
C THR A 159 3.05 -1.05 -8.72
N LEU A 160 2.08 -1.86 -8.31
CA LEU A 160 1.45 -1.73 -7.00
C LEU A 160 2.31 -2.45 -5.96
N LEU A 161 2.79 -1.70 -4.98
CA LEU A 161 3.48 -2.24 -3.81
C LEU A 161 2.50 -2.31 -2.63
N LEU A 162 2.31 -3.52 -2.09
CA LEU A 162 1.55 -3.76 -0.88
C LEU A 162 2.48 -4.28 0.21
N THR A 163 2.40 -3.67 1.39
CA THR A 163 3.07 -4.16 2.60
C THR A 163 2.01 -4.50 3.64
N LEU A 164 2.25 -5.53 4.45
CA LEU A 164 1.47 -5.81 5.65
C LEU A 164 2.34 -5.59 6.89
N ASN A 165 1.74 -4.96 7.89
CA ASN A 165 2.34 -4.64 9.17
C ASN A 165 1.70 -5.49 10.26
N ASP A 166 2.49 -5.90 11.25
CA ASP A 166 2.00 -6.54 12.46
C ASP A 166 1.03 -7.73 12.24
N LEU A 167 1.36 -8.62 11.29
CA LEU A 167 0.75 -9.94 11.17
C LEU A 167 1.17 -10.82 12.35
N LYS A 168 0.77 -10.45 13.56
CA LYS A 168 0.94 -11.29 14.74
C LYS A 168 -0.12 -12.37 14.64
N GLY A 169 0.34 -13.56 14.25
CA GLY A 169 -0.48 -14.74 14.13
C GLY A 169 -1.33 -14.95 15.38
N HIS A 170 -2.56 -15.40 15.14
CA HIS A 170 -3.52 -15.89 16.12
C HIS A 170 -2.80 -16.54 17.33
N PRO A 171 -3.22 -16.28 18.59
CA PRO A 171 -2.72 -17.02 19.74
C PRO A 171 -3.01 -18.50 19.47
N THR A 172 -1.97 -19.28 19.17
CA THR A 172 -2.10 -20.72 19.13
C THR A 172 -2.63 -21.15 20.48
N THR A 173 -3.69 -21.94 20.42
CA THR A 173 -4.41 -22.54 21.54
C THR A 173 -3.48 -22.81 22.70
N ARG A 174 -3.80 -22.23 23.87
CA ARG A 174 -3.27 -22.51 25.22
C ARG A 174 -2.61 -23.90 25.28
N SER A 175 -1.32 -23.96 24.92
CA SER A 175 -0.55 -25.18 25.06
C SER A 175 -0.18 -25.27 26.53
N SER A 176 -0.66 -26.33 27.16
CA SER A 176 -0.44 -26.71 28.54
C SER A 176 1.01 -26.48 28.98
N LYS A 177 1.18 -25.97 30.20
CA LYS A 177 2.42 -25.91 30.97
C LYS A 177 3.29 -27.16 30.77
N MET A 178 4.22 -27.11 29.82
CA MET A 178 5.44 -27.91 29.82
C MET A 178 6.54 -27.05 29.22
N GLN A 179 7.22 -26.33 30.11
CA GLN A 179 8.56 -25.84 29.88
C GLN A 179 9.43 -27.07 29.57
N HIS A 180 10.07 -27.09 28.39
CA HIS A 180 11.49 -27.40 28.21
C HIS A 180 11.82 -27.26 26.71
N SER A 181 12.76 -26.37 26.39
CA SER A 181 13.43 -26.23 25.08
C SER A 181 12.52 -25.95 23.86
N SER A 182 11.92 -24.76 23.81
CA SER A 182 11.23 -24.30 22.60
C SER A 182 12.25 -23.77 21.59
N GLN A 183 12.64 -24.62 20.64
CA GLN A 183 13.12 -24.15 19.34
C GLN A 183 12.08 -23.17 18.81
N LYS A 184 12.44 -21.89 18.77
CA LYS A 184 11.66 -20.81 18.19
C LYS A 184 11.58 -21.09 16.68
N LEU A 185 10.64 -21.95 16.28
CA LEU A 185 10.29 -22.19 14.89
C LEU A 185 9.93 -20.84 14.29
N GLN A 186 10.83 -20.31 13.48
CA GLN A 186 10.65 -19.06 12.78
C GLN A 186 9.57 -19.30 11.73
N THR A 187 8.30 -19.06 12.08
CA THR A 187 7.22 -18.99 11.10
C THR A 187 7.49 -17.75 10.26
N ARG A 188 7.95 -17.94 9.02
CA ARG A 188 8.13 -16.84 8.08
C ARG A 188 6.81 -16.61 7.38
N THR A 189 6.25 -15.42 7.53
CA THR A 189 5.07 -15.01 6.79
C THR A 189 5.52 -14.38 5.48
N SER A 190 4.91 -14.80 4.38
CA SER A 190 5.13 -14.22 3.06
C SER A 190 3.79 -13.88 2.41
N LEU A 191 3.81 -12.90 1.51
CA LEU A 191 2.66 -12.57 0.69
C LEU A 191 2.78 -13.30 -0.65
N THR A 192 1.64 -13.79 -1.12
CA THR A 192 1.49 -14.48 -2.39
C THR A 192 0.42 -13.78 -3.20
N PHE A 193 0.54 -13.86 -4.52
CA PHE A 193 -0.49 -13.41 -5.45
C PHE A 193 -0.90 -14.57 -6.34
N SER A 194 -2.22 -14.73 -6.55
CA SER A 194 -2.77 -15.84 -7.32
C SER A 194 -2.24 -15.90 -8.75
N GLN A 195 -1.91 -14.75 -9.36
CA GLN A 195 -1.33 -14.69 -10.71
C GLN A 195 0.19 -14.45 -10.64
N GLN A 196 0.95 -15.49 -10.35
CA GLN A 196 2.42 -15.39 -10.15
C GLN A 196 3.19 -14.69 -11.29
N LYS A 197 2.65 -14.72 -12.52
CA LYS A 197 3.26 -14.05 -13.69
C LYS A 197 3.30 -12.53 -13.58
N THR A 198 2.54 -11.92 -12.68
CA THR A 198 2.50 -10.46 -12.45
C THR A 198 3.31 -10.02 -11.24
N THR A 199 3.97 -10.94 -10.53
CA THR A 199 4.78 -10.60 -9.36
C THR A 199 6.17 -10.11 -9.78
N ILE A 200 6.55 -8.91 -9.35
CA ILE A 200 7.85 -8.31 -9.66
C ILE A 200 8.93 -8.86 -8.72
N ARG A 201 10.16 -8.99 -9.23
CA ARG A 201 11.29 -9.51 -8.47
C ARG A 201 11.72 -8.55 -7.37
N VAL A 202 12.23 -9.14 -6.28
CA VAL A 202 12.57 -8.39 -5.07
C VAL A 202 13.64 -7.32 -5.28
N ILE A 203 14.61 -7.58 -6.16
CA ILE A 203 15.75 -6.68 -6.35
C ILE A 203 15.33 -5.33 -6.93
N ASP A 204 14.28 -5.30 -7.75
CA ASP A 204 13.79 -4.09 -8.40
C ASP A 204 13.03 -3.19 -7.41
N THR A 205 12.42 -3.80 -6.38
CA THR A 205 11.56 -3.12 -5.40
C THR A 205 12.32 -2.41 -4.28
N GLN A 206 13.54 -2.84 -3.97
CA GLN A 206 14.40 -2.15 -2.99
C GLN A 206 14.76 -0.73 -3.43
N ALA A 207 14.70 -0.46 -4.74
CA ALA A 207 14.88 0.88 -5.28
C ALA A 207 13.71 1.83 -4.96
N PHE A 208 12.54 1.31 -4.57
CA PHE A 208 11.35 2.12 -4.27
C PHE A 208 11.25 2.52 -2.82
N MET A 209 11.47 1.58 -1.89
CA MET A 209 11.40 1.86 -0.46
C MET A 209 12.24 0.88 0.36
N SER A 210 12.64 1.35 1.53
CA SER A 210 13.29 0.52 2.55
C SER A 210 12.24 -0.25 3.34
N VAL A 211 11.94 -1.49 2.94
CA VAL A 211 10.99 -2.35 3.67
C VAL A 211 11.72 -3.12 4.77
N PRO A 212 11.23 -3.11 6.03
CA PRO A 212 11.76 -3.97 7.08
C PRO A 212 11.69 -5.44 6.67
N SER A 213 12.74 -6.22 6.96
CA SER A 213 12.76 -7.67 6.67
C SER A 213 11.69 -8.47 7.41
N SER A 214 11.09 -7.88 8.45
CA SER A 214 10.01 -8.45 9.26
C SER A 214 8.62 -8.23 8.67
N SER A 215 8.45 -7.26 7.77
CA SER A 215 7.14 -6.94 7.19
C SER A 215 7.01 -7.67 5.87
N PRO A 216 6.02 -8.55 5.69
CA PRO A 216 5.81 -9.18 4.39
C PRO A 216 5.22 -8.17 3.42
N TRP A 217 5.70 -8.22 2.20
CA TRP A 217 5.33 -7.28 1.15
C TRP A 217 5.32 -8.00 -0.19
N ILE A 218 4.61 -7.43 -1.16
CA ILE A 218 4.54 -7.92 -2.53
C ILE A 218 4.43 -6.75 -3.50
N ALA A 219 5.11 -6.85 -4.64
CA ALA A 219 4.99 -5.91 -5.74
C ALA A 219 4.32 -6.61 -6.93
N ILE A 220 3.27 -5.99 -7.45
CA ILE A 220 2.43 -6.54 -8.50
C ILE A 220 2.45 -5.57 -9.67
N ASP A 221 2.87 -6.05 -10.84
CA ASP A 221 2.63 -5.35 -12.10
C ASP A 221 1.17 -5.58 -12.52
N PHE A 222 0.35 -4.55 -12.42
CA PHE A 222 -1.07 -4.66 -12.75
C PHE A 222 -1.39 -4.38 -14.22
N GLN A 223 -0.41 -4.03 -15.06
CA GLN A 223 -0.64 -3.80 -16.49
C GLN A 223 -1.30 -5.00 -17.21
N PRO A 224 -0.87 -6.26 -16.97
CA PRO A 224 -1.48 -7.41 -17.64
C PRO A 224 -2.95 -7.64 -17.21
N LEU A 225 -3.30 -7.22 -16.00
CA LEU A 225 -4.64 -7.40 -15.42
C LEU A 225 -5.67 -6.48 -16.07
N GLU A 226 -5.28 -5.25 -16.45
CA GLU A 226 -6.17 -4.32 -17.15
C GLU A 226 -6.68 -4.88 -18.48
N SER A 227 -5.81 -5.57 -19.22
CA SER A 227 -6.14 -6.17 -20.52
C SER A 227 -7.12 -7.35 -20.45
N LEU A 228 -7.19 -8.03 -19.31
CA LEU A 228 -8.14 -9.13 -19.08
C LEU A 228 -9.55 -8.62 -18.83
N ASN A 229 -9.67 -7.41 -18.29
CA ASN A 229 -10.95 -6.84 -17.86
C ASN A 229 -11.72 -6.20 -19.03
N THR A 230 -11.02 -5.57 -19.98
CA THR A 230 -11.64 -5.04 -21.22
C THR A 230 -12.27 -6.15 -22.05
N ASN A 231 -11.57 -7.27 -22.24
CA ASN A 231 -12.08 -8.41 -23.03
C ASN A 231 -13.33 -9.08 -22.45
N LYS A 232 -13.59 -8.95 -21.14
CA LYS A 232 -14.77 -9.53 -20.51
C LYS A 232 -16.03 -8.69 -20.71
N THR A 233 -15.88 -7.39 -20.95
CA THR A 233 -17.00 -6.45 -21.09
C THR A 233 -17.60 -6.53 -22.51
N ASP A 234 -16.76 -6.74 -23.54
CA ASP A 234 -17.22 -6.83 -24.93
C ASP A 234 -18.01 -8.11 -25.25
N ILE A 235 -17.81 -9.18 -24.49
CA ILE A 235 -18.53 -10.46 -24.70
C ILE A 235 -19.97 -10.38 -24.17
N GLN A 236 -20.28 -9.49 -23.22
CA GLN A 236 -21.66 -9.35 -22.71
C GLN A 236 -22.57 -8.42 -23.53
N LEU A 237 -22.02 -7.57 -24.42
CA LEU A 237 -22.86 -6.70 -25.25
C LEU A 237 -23.39 -7.37 -26.53
N ASN A 238 -22.94 -8.58 -26.85
CA ASN A 238 -23.29 -9.32 -28.08
C ASN A 238 -24.19 -10.55 -27.86
N GLN A 239 -24.78 -10.72 -26.68
CA GLN A 239 -25.88 -11.66 -26.44
C GLN A 239 -27.18 -10.92 -26.13
N HIS A 240 -27.66 -10.14 -27.10
CA HIS A 240 -29.06 -9.76 -27.16
C HIS A 240 -29.67 -10.44 -28.39
N ASP A 241 -30.08 -11.71 -28.20
CA ASP A 241 -30.87 -12.43 -29.20
C ASP A 241 -32.29 -11.84 -29.23
N PRO A 242 -32.82 -11.49 -30.42
CA PRO A 242 -34.16 -10.95 -30.57
C PRO A 242 -35.18 -12.09 -30.58
N HIS A 243 -35.61 -12.53 -29.40
CA HIS A 243 -36.75 -13.44 -29.30
C HIS A 243 -38.07 -12.68 -29.35
N THR A 244 -38.62 -12.62 -30.57
CA THR A 244 -40.03 -12.86 -30.93
C THR A 244 -41.06 -12.68 -29.81
N ILE A 245 -41.67 -11.51 -29.74
CA ILE A 245 -42.96 -11.35 -29.05
C ILE A 245 -44.07 -11.54 -30.08
N SER A 246 -44.73 -12.69 -29.97
CA SER A 246 -46.00 -12.99 -30.63
C SER A 246 -47.07 -11.98 -30.24
N ASP A 247 -47.87 -11.65 -31.26
CA ASP A 247 -49.18 -11.01 -31.20
C ASP A 247 -49.97 -11.35 -29.93
N LYS A 248 -50.30 -10.31 -29.16
CA LYS A 248 -51.49 -10.34 -28.32
C LYS A 248 -52.28 -9.06 -28.55
N LYS A 249 -53.22 -9.19 -29.50
CA LYS A 249 -54.37 -8.33 -29.72
C LYS A 249 -55.07 -8.05 -28.39
N ILE A 250 -54.92 -6.83 -27.86
CA ILE A 250 -55.68 -6.33 -26.71
C ILE A 250 -56.75 -5.39 -27.27
N GLU A 251 -57.97 -5.88 -27.19
CA GLU A 251 -59.22 -5.23 -27.52
C GLU A 251 -59.45 -4.04 -26.58
N THR A 252 -59.73 -2.88 -27.17
CA THR A 252 -60.22 -1.70 -26.45
C THR A 252 -61.70 -1.89 -26.13
N PRO A 253 -62.16 -1.49 -24.93
CA PRO A 253 -63.40 -0.74 -24.90
C PRO A 253 -63.28 0.53 -24.04
N MET A 254 -63.49 1.64 -24.74
CA MET A 254 -64.51 2.66 -24.50
C MET A 254 -64.80 3.10 -23.05
N ALA A 255 -64.51 4.40 -22.86
CA ALA A 255 -64.93 5.36 -21.84
C ALA A 255 -66.23 5.07 -21.05
N ILE A 256 -66.20 5.41 -19.75
CA ILE A 256 -67.33 6.04 -19.04
C ILE A 256 -66.80 7.14 -18.10
N ASP A 257 -67.45 8.28 -18.21
CA ASP A 257 -67.40 9.51 -17.42
C ASP A 257 -67.59 9.36 -15.89
N SER A 258 -67.37 10.49 -15.22
CA SER A 258 -68.12 11.01 -14.05
C SER A 258 -67.52 10.95 -12.64
N LEU A 259 -67.06 12.13 -12.22
CA LEU A 259 -67.65 12.96 -11.14
C LEU A 259 -67.93 12.35 -9.74
N LYS A 260 -67.20 12.85 -8.73
CA LYS A 260 -67.66 13.45 -7.43
C LYS A 260 -66.44 13.55 -6.49
N ALA A 261 -66.01 14.72 -6.01
CA ALA A 261 -66.61 15.61 -4.99
C ALA A 261 -66.73 14.95 -3.60
N GLU A 262 -66.48 15.77 -2.56
CA GLU A 262 -66.35 15.51 -1.10
C GLU A 262 -64.89 15.31 -0.64
N LEU A 263 -64.35 16.00 0.37
CA LEU A 263 -64.91 16.92 1.38
C LEU A 263 -63.76 17.80 1.92
#